data_AF-W9WUW1-F1
#
_entry.id   AF-W9WUW1-F1
#
_cell.length_a   1.000
_cell.length_b   1.000
_cell.length_c   1.000
_cell.angle_alpha   90.00
_cell.angle_beta   90.00
_cell.angle_gamma   90.00
#
_symmetry.space_group_name_H-M   'P 1'
#
loop_
_entity.id
_entity.type
_entity.pdbx_description
1 polymer ?
#
loop_
_entity_poly.entity_id
_entity_poly.type
_entity_poly.pdbx_seq_one_letter_code
_entity_poly.pdbx_strand_id
1 'polypeptide(L)'
;MGLRSLVSFGFVLIPIAVTISVLLGIQAYRESKGLPSNPFVDNSIKSSLYCQKAFGVTPYTNGQQYTFWAWLWAPWQGSAICRDFVRFSQPGYAFRPPTLIGQNDTGTNHCSSNVKSDVAILYRNPNQWALPDGYTGPGGLCMNVTTFDNGSYPTKTSAAEWSITWQFPRGPPTQPVHAFPNIKLDSTVFPIEISQVSAINFETEWYYGVGDDRPNVLNVADLTAAQLDANVAVDMFLDSDPKKATDTVQAKYEVMIWLGQFGASTQQIGLPQGAIATQVVNGTTFSLYSGVNGLGQSVLTWVASNAAGGVQTFNADIGPLLQGLTGLGGPTVNDYLGYIAFGSEALDSASNVTFYNKVLSMDVVS
;
A
#
# COMPACT_ATOMS: atom_id res chain seq x y z
N MET A 1 26.85 -28.54 53.46
CA MET A 1 27.51 -27.92 52.30
C MET A 1 28.00 -26.55 52.75
N GLY A 2 29.32 -26.37 52.88
CA GLY A 2 29.92 -25.23 53.57
C GLY A 2 29.88 -23.93 52.75
N LEU A 3 29.89 -22.79 53.45
CA LEU A 3 29.90 -21.41 52.92
C LEU A 3 30.88 -21.16 51.75
N ARG A 4 31.94 -21.98 51.62
CA ARG A 4 32.92 -21.91 50.53
C ARG A 4 32.36 -22.29 49.15
N SER A 5 31.22 -23.02 49.10
CA SER A 5 30.56 -23.40 47.84
C SER A 5 29.65 -22.29 47.27
N LEU A 6 29.13 -21.39 48.13
CA LEU A 6 28.28 -20.27 47.70
C LEU A 6 29.09 -19.16 47.03
N VAL A 7 30.31 -18.91 47.52
CA VAL A 7 31.21 -17.89 46.95
C VAL A 7 31.60 -18.25 45.52
N SER A 8 31.89 -19.53 45.22
CA SER A 8 32.26 -19.97 43.87
C SER A 8 31.11 -19.89 42.87
N PHE A 9 29.85 -20.06 43.31
CA PHE A 9 28.68 -19.95 42.43
C PHE A 9 28.34 -18.49 42.12
N GLY A 10 28.48 -17.60 43.13
CA GLY A 10 28.30 -16.16 42.95
C GLY A 10 29.26 -15.55 41.93
N PHE A 11 30.53 -15.95 41.93
CA PHE A 11 31.52 -15.45 40.97
C PHE A 11 31.30 -15.93 39.53
N VAL A 12 30.56 -17.03 39.31
CA VAL A 12 30.18 -17.48 37.95
C VAL A 12 28.91 -16.75 37.46
N LEU A 13 27.98 -16.43 38.37
CA LEU A 13 26.75 -15.75 38.01
C LEU A 13 26.93 -14.26 37.69
N ILE A 14 27.90 -13.58 38.32
CA ILE A 14 28.14 -12.15 38.10
C ILE A 14 28.48 -11.83 36.63
N PRO A 15 29.46 -12.50 35.96
CA PRO A 15 29.75 -12.23 34.55
C PRO A 15 28.56 -12.50 33.62
N ILE A 16 27.75 -13.54 33.91
CA ILE A 16 26.55 -13.87 33.13
C ILE A 16 25.50 -12.78 33.29
N ALA A 17 25.21 -12.35 34.52
CA ALA A 17 24.26 -11.29 34.81
C ALA A 17 24.68 -9.96 34.16
N VAL A 18 25.96 -9.59 34.26
CA VAL A 18 26.50 -8.38 33.62
C VAL A 18 26.34 -8.45 32.09
N THR A 19 26.63 -9.60 31.48
CA THR A 19 26.48 -9.79 30.04
C THR A 19 25.01 -9.66 29.60
N ILE A 20 24.08 -10.29 30.33
CA ILE A 20 22.65 -10.18 30.05
C ILE A 20 22.17 -8.74 30.22
N SER A 21 22.57 -8.05 31.29
CA SER A 21 22.21 -6.64 31.52
C SER A 21 22.71 -5.72 30.41
N VAL A 22 23.92 -5.92 29.90
CA VAL A 22 24.47 -5.16 28.77
C VAL A 22 23.69 -5.44 27.49
N LEU A 23 23.37 -6.70 27.19
CA LEU A 23 22.59 -7.07 26.00
C LEU A 23 21.17 -6.47 26.05
N LEU A 24 20.50 -6.53 27.20
CA LEU A 24 19.18 -5.91 27.39
C LEU A 24 19.26 -4.38 27.30
N GLY A 25 20.31 -3.76 27.84
CA GLY A 25 20.53 -2.31 27.73
C GLY A 25 20.77 -1.85 26.29
N ILE A 26 21.55 -2.60 25.51
CA ILE A 26 21.78 -2.34 24.09
C ILE A 26 20.48 -2.52 23.30
N GLN A 27 19.69 -3.57 23.58
CA GLN A 27 18.41 -3.79 22.93
C GLN A 27 17.43 -2.64 23.23
N ALA A 28 17.27 -2.24 24.49
CA ALA A 28 16.40 -1.12 24.89
C ALA A 28 16.84 0.21 24.25
N TYR A 29 18.15 0.47 24.19
CA TYR A 29 18.68 1.65 23.50
C TYR A 29 18.36 1.63 22.00
N ARG A 30 18.52 0.47 21.35
CA ARG A 30 18.24 0.30 19.91
C ARG A 30 16.76 0.47 19.61
N GLU A 31 15.88 -0.13 20.39
CA GLU A 31 14.43 0.06 20.29
C GLU A 31 14.03 1.53 20.45
N SER A 32 14.66 2.27 21.39
CA SER A 32 14.40 3.70 21.57
C SER A 32 14.85 4.60 20.40
N LYS A 33 15.70 4.07 19.51
CA LYS A 33 16.24 4.77 18.33
C LYS A 33 15.71 4.21 17.02
N GLY A 34 14.72 3.30 17.05
CA GLY A 34 14.19 2.64 15.86
C GLY A 34 15.18 1.68 15.19
N LEU A 35 16.25 1.27 15.89
CA LEU A 35 17.23 0.31 15.40
C LEU A 35 16.76 -1.13 15.68
N PRO A 36 17.14 -2.12 14.83
CA PRO A 36 16.72 -3.51 14.98
C PRO A 36 17.13 -4.11 16.32
N SER A 37 16.25 -4.89 16.96
CA SER A 37 16.50 -5.53 18.26
C SER A 37 17.65 -6.55 18.23
N ASN A 38 17.92 -7.16 17.06
CA ASN A 38 19.08 -8.03 16.85
C ASN A 38 20.24 -7.22 16.19
N PRO A 39 21.47 -7.23 16.76
CA PRO A 39 22.63 -6.54 16.17
C PRO A 39 23.22 -7.24 14.94
N PHE A 40 22.77 -8.47 14.61
CA PHE A 40 23.27 -9.29 13.50
C PHE A 40 22.28 -9.41 12.33
N VAL A 41 21.24 -8.58 12.27
CA VAL A 41 20.35 -8.56 11.10
C VAL A 41 21.05 -7.81 9.97
N ASP A 42 21.03 -8.39 8.78
CA ASP A 42 21.50 -7.73 7.58
C ASP A 42 20.71 -6.42 7.39
N ASN A 43 21.41 -5.29 7.29
CA ASN A 43 20.82 -3.98 7.02
C ASN A 43 20.73 -3.71 5.51
N SER A 44 20.80 -4.75 4.68
CA SER A 44 20.76 -4.60 3.23
C SER A 44 19.45 -3.94 2.79
N ILE A 45 19.57 -3.04 1.82
CA ILE A 45 18.44 -2.46 1.13
C ILE A 45 18.10 -3.39 -0.03
N LYS A 46 16.92 -3.98 -0.02
CA LYS A 46 16.43 -4.82 -1.12
C LYS A 46 15.44 -4.04 -1.97
N SER A 47 15.78 -3.87 -3.24
CA SER A 47 14.85 -3.43 -4.27
C SER A 47 14.23 -4.65 -4.94
N SER A 48 12.92 -4.69 -5.09
CA SER A 48 12.22 -5.79 -5.79
C SER A 48 11.25 -5.23 -6.81
N LEU A 49 11.26 -5.81 -8.00
CA LEU A 49 10.41 -5.43 -9.13
C LEU A 49 9.29 -6.45 -9.31
N TYR A 50 8.05 -5.96 -9.38
CA TYR A 50 6.84 -6.75 -9.50
C TYR A 50 6.02 -6.25 -10.68
N CYS A 51 6.04 -6.98 -11.79
CA CYS A 51 5.22 -6.70 -12.97
C CYS A 51 3.99 -7.63 -13.07
N GLN A 52 3.69 -8.36 -11.99
CA GLN A 52 2.57 -9.28 -11.92
C GLN A 52 1.26 -8.51 -11.68
N LYS A 53 0.13 -9.05 -12.14
CA LYS A 53 -1.14 -8.30 -12.19
C LYS A 53 -1.86 -8.12 -10.84
N ALA A 54 -1.79 -9.13 -9.97
CA ALA A 54 -2.75 -9.25 -8.86
C ALA A 54 -2.17 -9.78 -7.53
N PHE A 55 -0.87 -10.09 -7.46
CA PHE A 55 -0.27 -10.56 -6.20
C PHE A 55 0.27 -9.38 -5.40
N GLY A 56 -0.31 -9.16 -4.22
CA GLY A 56 0.22 -8.23 -3.25
C GLY A 56 1.58 -8.68 -2.71
N VAL A 57 2.45 -7.71 -2.45
CA VAL A 57 3.79 -7.95 -1.89
C VAL A 57 3.82 -7.50 -0.44
N THR A 58 4.29 -8.38 0.43
CA THR A 58 4.42 -8.12 1.87
C THR A 58 5.88 -8.23 2.30
N PRO A 59 6.64 -7.14 2.38
CA PRO A 59 7.99 -7.19 2.92
C PRO A 59 7.96 -7.38 4.44
N TYR A 60 9.01 -7.98 5.00
CA TYR A 60 9.18 -8.05 6.44
C TYR A 60 9.43 -6.65 7.01
N THR A 61 8.71 -6.30 8.08
CA THR A 61 8.90 -5.06 8.84
C THR A 61 8.97 -5.41 10.34
N ASN A 62 9.81 -4.71 11.11
CA ASN A 62 9.79 -4.78 12.60
C ASN A 62 8.69 -3.87 13.18
N GLY A 63 8.11 -3.04 12.32
CA GLY A 63 6.90 -2.29 12.60
C GLY A 63 5.68 -3.07 12.10
N GLN A 64 4.70 -2.28 11.73
CA GLN A 64 3.38 -2.60 11.22
C GLN A 64 3.33 -3.76 10.17
N GLN A 65 2.50 -4.83 10.39
CA GLN A 65 2.33 -6.09 9.56
C GLN A 65 0.88 -6.63 9.23
N TYR A 66 0.57 -7.19 8.01
CA TYR A 66 -0.73 -7.64 7.41
C TYR A 66 -0.67 -8.31 5.97
N THR A 67 -1.69 -9.11 5.59
CA THR A 67 -1.98 -9.86 4.30
C THR A 67 -3.26 -9.44 3.47
N PHE A 68 -3.30 -9.32 2.12
CA PHE A 68 -4.60 -9.32 1.38
C PHE A 68 -4.65 -10.24 0.16
N TRP A 69 -5.75 -10.99 0.13
CA TRP A 69 -6.14 -12.00 -0.84
C TRP A 69 -6.83 -11.36 -2.04
N ALA A 70 -6.40 -11.71 -3.24
CA ALA A 70 -7.27 -11.71 -4.41
C ALA A 70 -8.09 -13.01 -4.37
N TRP A 71 -9.41 -12.96 -4.19
CA TRP A 71 -10.23 -14.15 -4.42
C TRP A 71 -10.34 -14.41 -5.93
N LEU A 72 -9.61 -15.43 -6.37
CA LEU A 72 -9.96 -16.25 -7.51
C LEU A 72 -11.29 -16.95 -7.21
N TRP A 73 -12.34 -16.67 -7.97
CA TRP A 73 -13.42 -17.64 -8.17
C TRP A 73 -12.87 -18.75 -9.06
N ALA A 74 -12.33 -19.81 -8.46
CA ALA A 74 -12.25 -21.11 -9.11
C ALA A 74 -13.21 -22.04 -8.35
N PRO A 75 -14.32 -22.49 -8.97
CA PRO A 75 -15.19 -23.46 -8.33
C PRO A 75 -14.39 -24.72 -8.02
N TRP A 76 -14.56 -25.17 -6.80
CA TRP A 76 -14.02 -26.38 -6.19
C TRP A 76 -13.90 -27.56 -7.17
N GLN A 77 -12.69 -27.83 -7.66
CA GLN A 77 -12.23 -29.18 -8.02
C GLN A 77 -10.78 -29.31 -7.54
N GLY A 78 -10.58 -30.15 -6.53
CA GLY A 78 -9.32 -30.25 -5.80
C GLY A 78 -8.13 -30.66 -6.66
N SER A 79 -7.01 -29.99 -6.46
CA SER A 79 -5.69 -30.62 -6.33
C SER A 79 -4.61 -29.57 -6.01
N ALA A 80 -3.75 -29.94 -5.07
CA ALA A 80 -2.56 -29.29 -4.53
C ALA A 80 -1.95 -28.09 -5.29
N ILE A 81 -1.85 -26.94 -4.61
CA ILE A 81 -0.93 -25.85 -4.97
C ILE A 81 0.10 -25.71 -3.85
N CYS A 82 1.17 -26.49 -3.96
CA CYS A 82 2.48 -26.26 -3.38
C CYS A 82 3.46 -26.98 -4.33
N ARG A 83 4.42 -26.24 -4.92
CA ARG A 83 5.36 -26.56 -6.04
C ARG A 83 4.93 -25.83 -7.33
N ASP A 84 5.72 -25.00 -8.01
CA ASP A 84 7.18 -24.87 -8.10
C ASP A 84 7.63 -23.43 -8.38
N PHE A 85 8.87 -23.16 -7.97
CA PHE A 85 9.63 -21.92 -8.09
C PHE A 85 10.61 -22.08 -9.25
N VAL A 86 10.57 -21.29 -10.35
CA VAL A 86 11.75 -21.11 -11.23
C VAL A 86 11.83 -19.70 -11.84
N ARG A 87 13.06 -19.19 -11.82
CA ARG A 87 13.66 -17.90 -12.17
C ARG A 87 13.38 -17.39 -13.59
N PHE A 88 13.46 -16.08 -13.77
CA PHE A 88 14.02 -15.48 -14.99
C PHE A 88 15.02 -14.35 -14.68
N SER A 89 16.26 -14.59 -15.11
CA SER A 89 17.31 -13.59 -15.30
C SER A 89 17.33 -13.15 -16.78
N GLN A 90 17.71 -11.89 -17.03
CA GLN A 90 17.85 -11.26 -18.35
C GLN A 90 19.02 -11.83 -19.20
N PRO A 91 19.38 -11.26 -20.39
CA PRO A 91 18.65 -11.26 -21.65
C PRO A 91 19.48 -11.87 -22.82
N GLY A 92 18.80 -12.37 -23.85
CA GLY A 92 19.37 -12.59 -25.18
C GLY A 92 20.20 -13.87 -25.39
N TYR A 93 19.56 -15.02 -25.59
CA TYR A 93 20.12 -16.14 -26.38
C TYR A 93 18.98 -16.99 -26.97
N ALA A 94 19.16 -17.40 -28.22
CA ALA A 94 18.17 -18.10 -29.03
C ALA A 94 17.83 -19.51 -28.52
N PHE A 95 16.56 -19.90 -28.77
CA PHE A 95 15.94 -21.19 -28.49
C PHE A 95 16.77 -22.41 -28.90
N ARG A 96 17.08 -23.30 -27.93
CA ARG A 96 17.05 -24.77 -28.05
C ARG A 96 16.81 -25.42 -26.67
N PRO A 97 16.00 -26.48 -26.54
CA PRO A 97 15.71 -27.12 -25.26
C PRO A 97 16.75 -28.20 -24.92
N PRO A 98 17.09 -28.41 -23.63
CA PRO A 98 17.33 -29.79 -23.20
C PRO A 98 16.81 -30.15 -21.80
N THR A 99 16.12 -31.30 -21.79
CA THR A 99 16.27 -32.49 -20.93
C THR A 99 16.40 -32.36 -19.41
N LEU A 100 15.42 -32.95 -18.73
CA LEU A 100 15.32 -33.24 -17.29
C LEU A 100 16.42 -34.19 -16.79
N ILE A 101 17.10 -33.81 -15.70
CA ILE A 101 17.70 -34.74 -14.73
C ILE A 101 17.37 -34.21 -13.33
N GLY A 102 16.69 -35.03 -12.53
CA GLY A 102 16.22 -34.67 -11.19
C GLY A 102 17.26 -34.89 -10.09
N GLN A 103 17.08 -34.20 -8.96
CA GLN A 103 17.65 -34.60 -7.69
C GLN A 103 16.77 -34.12 -6.54
N ASN A 104 16.43 -35.07 -5.66
CA ASN A 104 15.68 -34.90 -4.42
C ASN A 104 16.52 -34.14 -3.39
N ASP A 105 15.91 -33.23 -2.63
CA ASP A 105 16.32 -33.02 -1.24
C ASP A 105 15.13 -32.63 -0.36
N THR A 106 15.05 -33.33 0.77
CA THR A 106 14.00 -33.29 1.79
C THR A 106 14.30 -32.25 2.84
N GLY A 107 13.47 -31.20 2.94
CA GLY A 107 13.52 -30.20 4.02
C GLY A 107 12.11 -29.79 4.43
N THR A 108 11.75 -30.08 5.67
CA THR A 108 10.44 -29.89 6.31
C THR A 108 10.03 -28.41 6.43
N ASN A 109 8.86 -28.07 5.89
CA ASN A 109 8.20 -26.77 6.06
C ASN A 109 7.62 -26.64 7.49
N HIS A 110 8.08 -25.66 8.26
CA HIS A 110 7.41 -25.22 9.49
C HIS A 110 6.61 -23.94 9.22
N CYS A 111 5.30 -24.08 9.06
CA CYS A 111 4.34 -22.99 9.30
C CYS A 111 4.13 -22.90 10.81
N SER A 112 4.80 -21.95 11.47
CA SER A 112 4.55 -21.65 12.89
C SER A 112 3.51 -20.55 13.02
N SER A 113 2.40 -20.87 13.68
CA SER A 113 1.41 -19.92 14.18
C SER A 113 1.85 -19.30 15.51
N ASN A 114 1.38 -18.08 15.77
CA ASN A 114 1.39 -17.34 17.04
C ASN A 114 2.60 -16.45 17.36
N VAL A 115 2.48 -15.14 17.03
CA VAL A 115 2.73 -14.04 17.98
C VAL A 115 1.71 -12.93 17.69
N LYS A 116 0.90 -12.54 18.69
CA LYS A 116 0.01 -11.37 18.65
C LYS A 116 0.79 -10.15 19.14
N SER A 117 0.85 -9.08 18.35
CA SER A 117 1.28 -7.74 18.79
C SER A 117 0.54 -6.67 17.98
N ASP A 118 0.14 -5.57 18.63
CA ASP A 118 -0.66 -4.44 18.11
C ASP A 118 0.06 -3.62 17.02
N VAL A 119 0.14 -4.15 15.79
CA VAL A 119 1.15 -3.74 14.79
C VAL A 119 0.57 -3.69 13.36
N ALA A 120 0.46 -2.49 12.77
CA ALA A 120 -0.26 -2.17 11.52
C ALA A 120 0.29 -2.01 10.04
N ILE A 121 0.51 -3.05 9.22
CA ILE A 121 1.01 -3.02 7.78
C ILE A 121 0.43 -2.09 6.73
N LEU A 122 1.34 -1.93 5.75
CA LEU A 122 1.15 -1.38 4.43
C LEU A 122 1.41 -2.43 3.31
N TYR A 123 0.40 -2.75 2.50
CA TYR A 123 0.54 -3.65 1.32
C TYR A 123 1.01 -2.93 0.11
N ARG A 124 1.52 -3.66 -0.87
CA ARG A 124 1.71 -3.13 -2.21
C ARG A 124 1.09 -4.03 -3.24
N ASN A 125 0.12 -3.49 -3.99
CA ASN A 125 -0.60 -4.22 -5.02
C ASN A 125 -0.46 -3.48 -6.35
N PRO A 126 0.13 -4.08 -7.40
CA PRO A 126 0.09 -3.54 -8.76
C PRO A 126 -1.34 -3.31 -9.27
N ASN A 127 -2.31 -4.05 -8.73
CA ASN A 127 -3.76 -3.87 -8.82
C ASN A 127 -4.27 -3.54 -10.23
N GLN A 128 -3.87 -4.35 -11.22
CA GLN A 128 -4.34 -4.22 -12.60
C GLN A 128 -5.73 -4.87 -12.77
N TRP A 129 -6.67 -4.47 -11.91
CA TRP A 129 -7.96 -5.13 -11.71
C TRP A 129 -8.88 -5.09 -12.93
N ALA A 130 -8.73 -4.09 -13.80
CA ALA A 130 -9.54 -3.93 -15.00
C ALA A 130 -8.98 -4.71 -16.21
N LEU A 131 -7.78 -5.31 -16.08
CA LEU A 131 -7.20 -6.14 -17.13
C LEU A 131 -7.61 -7.60 -16.96
N PRO A 132 -8.06 -8.29 -18.02
CA PRO A 132 -8.39 -9.70 -17.93
C PRO A 132 -7.15 -10.56 -17.65
N ASP A 133 -7.39 -11.74 -17.11
CA ASP A 133 -6.38 -12.79 -16.99
C ASP A 133 -5.77 -13.09 -18.37
N GLY A 134 -4.45 -13.19 -18.42
CA GLY A 134 -3.75 -13.43 -19.69
C GLY A 134 -3.76 -12.29 -20.71
N TYR A 135 -4.23 -11.06 -20.37
CA TYR A 135 -4.08 -9.86 -21.22
C TYR A 135 -2.73 -9.79 -21.93
N THR A 136 -2.75 -9.75 -23.26
CA THR A 136 -1.61 -9.61 -24.16
C THR A 136 -1.67 -8.31 -24.98
N GLY A 137 -2.53 -7.37 -24.58
CA GLY A 137 -2.66 -6.09 -25.26
C GLY A 137 -1.44 -5.19 -25.00
N PRO A 138 -1.34 -4.05 -25.71
CA PRO A 138 -0.24 -3.13 -25.52
C PRO A 138 -0.30 -2.48 -24.14
N GLY A 139 0.87 -2.18 -23.58
CA GLY A 139 0.98 -1.57 -22.26
C GLY A 139 1.18 -2.56 -21.13
N GLY A 140 1.49 -2.03 -19.95
CA GLY A 140 1.77 -2.80 -18.76
C GLY A 140 2.15 -1.89 -17.59
N LEU A 141 2.25 -2.50 -16.42
CA LEU A 141 2.64 -1.84 -15.19
C LEU A 141 3.63 -2.71 -14.42
N CYS A 142 4.68 -2.06 -13.92
CA CYS A 142 5.65 -2.66 -13.01
C CYS A 142 5.80 -1.80 -11.77
N MET A 143 5.69 -2.44 -10.60
CA MET A 143 5.90 -1.81 -9.31
C MET A 143 7.30 -2.13 -8.79
N ASN A 144 8.06 -1.12 -8.42
CA ASN A 144 9.34 -1.28 -7.75
C ASN A 144 9.23 -0.85 -6.29
N VAL A 145 9.84 -1.62 -5.41
CA VAL A 145 9.83 -1.31 -3.99
C VAL A 145 11.20 -1.46 -3.37
N THR A 146 11.60 -0.42 -2.63
CA THR A 146 12.75 -0.43 -1.73
C THR A 146 12.31 -0.92 -0.35
N THR A 147 13.00 -1.90 0.23
CA THR A 147 12.71 -2.43 1.57
C THR A 147 14.00 -2.55 2.37
N PHE A 148 13.91 -2.39 3.69
CA PHE A 148 15.02 -2.66 4.59
C PHE A 148 14.91 -4.08 5.14
N ASP A 149 15.93 -4.91 4.94
CA ASP A 149 15.94 -6.32 5.39
C ASP A 149 15.70 -6.47 6.88
N ASN A 150 16.20 -5.50 7.63
CA ASN A 150 16.05 -5.42 9.06
C ASN A 150 14.66 -4.93 9.50
N GLY A 151 13.78 -4.56 8.56
CA GLY A 151 12.43 -4.06 8.82
C GLY A 151 12.35 -2.72 9.57
N SER A 152 13.45 -1.98 9.72
CA SER A 152 13.47 -0.71 10.45
C SER A 152 12.95 0.43 9.57
N TYR A 153 11.71 0.82 9.80
CA TYR A 153 11.14 2.05 9.24
C TYR A 153 11.11 3.14 10.33
N PRO A 154 11.19 4.44 9.97
CA PRO A 154 11.31 5.54 10.93
C PRO A 154 10.21 5.54 11.99
N THR A 155 9.00 5.14 11.61
CA THR A 155 7.87 4.97 12.54
C THR A 155 7.17 3.65 12.26
N LYS A 156 6.25 3.29 13.17
CA LYS A 156 5.28 2.21 12.93
C LYS A 156 4.40 2.53 11.72
N THR A 157 3.98 3.78 11.55
CA THR A 157 3.00 4.20 10.55
C THR A 157 3.58 4.46 9.15
N SER A 158 4.92 4.47 9.00
CA SER A 158 5.60 4.77 7.74
C SER A 158 5.69 3.57 6.79
N ALA A 159 5.42 3.83 5.51
CA ALA A 159 5.64 2.91 4.41
C ALA A 159 7.09 2.90 3.91
N ALA A 160 7.45 1.84 3.22
CA ALA A 160 8.65 1.82 2.40
C ALA A 160 8.41 2.60 1.09
N GLU A 161 9.47 3.27 0.60
CA GLU A 161 9.45 3.93 -0.71
C GLU A 161 9.06 2.96 -1.83
N TRP A 162 8.17 3.41 -2.71
CA TRP A 162 7.75 2.61 -3.85
C TRP A 162 7.49 3.46 -5.08
N SER A 163 7.63 2.84 -6.24
CA SER A 163 7.27 3.45 -7.51
C SER A 163 6.52 2.46 -8.37
N ILE A 164 5.79 3.00 -9.35
CA ILE A 164 5.23 2.25 -10.46
C ILE A 164 5.66 2.91 -11.74
N THR A 165 6.05 2.11 -12.71
CA THR A 165 6.27 2.53 -14.08
C THR A 165 5.23 1.84 -14.93
N TRP A 166 4.48 2.59 -15.71
CA TRP A 166 3.43 2.04 -16.53
C TRP A 166 3.20 2.82 -17.82
N GLN A 167 2.54 2.15 -18.75
CA GLN A 167 1.98 2.73 -19.95
C GLN A 167 0.77 1.90 -20.33
N PHE A 168 -0.37 2.55 -20.57
CA PHE A 168 -1.55 1.88 -21.13
C PHE A 168 -2.13 2.71 -22.27
N PRO A 169 -2.69 2.07 -23.31
CA PRO A 169 -3.51 2.78 -24.28
C PRO A 169 -4.78 3.30 -23.61
N ARG A 170 -5.43 4.28 -24.23
CA ARG A 170 -6.74 4.77 -23.75
C ARG A 170 -7.77 3.65 -23.66
N GLY A 171 -8.35 3.50 -22.46
CA GLY A 171 -9.43 2.56 -22.17
C GLY A 171 -10.77 3.03 -22.75
N PRO A 172 -11.80 2.16 -22.75
CA PRO A 172 -13.15 2.55 -23.16
C PRO A 172 -13.73 3.60 -22.19
N PRO A 173 -14.60 4.52 -22.66
CA PRO A 173 -15.22 5.54 -21.78
C PRO A 173 -16.01 4.97 -20.60
N THR A 174 -16.47 3.72 -20.69
CA THR A 174 -17.22 3.03 -19.62
C THR A 174 -16.32 2.45 -18.53
N GLN A 175 -15.02 2.27 -18.80
CA GLN A 175 -14.04 1.68 -17.89
C GLN A 175 -12.63 2.17 -18.29
N PRO A 176 -12.31 3.46 -18.04
CA PRO A 176 -11.05 4.05 -18.51
C PRO A 176 -9.83 3.66 -17.66
N VAL A 177 -10.06 3.27 -16.41
CA VAL A 177 -9.00 2.88 -15.45
C VAL A 177 -8.56 1.45 -15.72
N HIS A 178 -7.26 1.24 -15.90
CA HIS A 178 -6.63 -0.09 -16.07
C HIS A 178 -6.15 -0.69 -14.75
N ALA A 179 -5.67 0.15 -13.84
CA ALA A 179 -5.10 -0.27 -12.58
C ALA A 179 -5.22 0.80 -11.51
N PHE A 180 -5.29 0.40 -10.24
CA PHE A 180 -5.13 1.29 -9.09
C PHE A 180 -4.01 0.79 -8.17
N PRO A 181 -2.75 0.84 -8.63
CA PRO A 181 -1.59 0.51 -7.81
C PRO A 181 -1.54 1.36 -6.55
N ASN A 182 -1.51 0.71 -5.40
CA ASN A 182 -1.65 1.39 -4.13
C ASN A 182 -0.88 0.73 -3.01
N ILE A 183 -0.73 1.52 -1.94
CA ILE A 183 -0.46 1.05 -0.60
C ILE A 183 -1.72 1.07 0.25
N LYS A 184 -2.21 -0.10 0.64
CA LYS A 184 -3.31 -0.25 1.60
C LYS A 184 -2.76 -0.28 3.02
N LEU A 185 -3.30 0.55 3.92
CA LEU A 185 -3.19 0.34 5.36
C LEU A 185 -4.14 -0.81 5.69
N ASP A 186 -3.59 -1.93 6.09
CA ASP A 186 -4.39 -2.80 6.96
C ASP A 186 -4.14 -2.32 8.38
N SER A 187 -5.04 -2.64 9.29
CA SER A 187 -4.94 -2.27 10.69
C SER A 187 -5.84 -3.18 11.51
N THR A 188 -5.43 -3.62 12.70
CA THR A 188 -6.35 -4.26 13.65
C THR A 188 -7.46 -3.30 14.12
N VAL A 189 -7.31 -2.00 13.81
CA VAL A 189 -8.38 -1.01 13.98
C VAL A 189 -9.55 -1.29 13.04
N PHE A 190 -9.34 -1.92 11.87
CA PHE A 190 -10.39 -2.14 10.90
C PHE A 190 -11.15 -3.44 11.14
N PRO A 191 -12.46 -3.47 10.87
CA PRO A 191 -13.31 -2.32 10.56
C PRO A 191 -13.61 -1.47 11.82
N ILE A 192 -13.56 -0.14 11.69
CA ILE A 192 -13.86 0.81 12.78
C ILE A 192 -15.08 1.65 12.43
N GLU A 193 -15.97 1.89 13.40
CA GLU A 193 -17.09 2.80 13.23
C GLU A 193 -16.59 4.24 13.09
N ILE A 194 -17.11 5.02 12.14
CA ILE A 194 -16.63 6.41 11.90
C ILE A 194 -16.72 7.27 13.16
N SER A 195 -17.72 7.05 14.01
CA SER A 195 -17.92 7.73 15.30
C SER A 195 -16.79 7.47 16.30
N GLN A 196 -16.05 6.37 16.13
CA GLN A 196 -14.91 5.98 16.96
C GLN A 196 -13.58 6.46 16.39
N VAL A 197 -13.54 7.07 15.21
CA VAL A 197 -12.31 7.61 14.63
C VAL A 197 -12.06 9.01 15.16
N SER A 198 -11.03 9.19 15.99
CA SER A 198 -10.62 10.51 16.49
C SER A 198 -9.73 11.28 15.52
N ALA A 199 -8.91 10.59 14.72
CA ALA A 199 -8.09 11.18 13.66
C ALA A 199 -7.70 10.15 12.59
N ILE A 200 -7.46 10.63 11.37
CA ILE A 200 -6.79 9.86 10.30
C ILE A 200 -5.56 10.64 9.90
N ASN A 201 -4.42 10.36 10.55
CA ASN A 201 -3.17 11.04 10.26
C ASN A 201 -2.60 10.50 8.94
N PHE A 202 -2.47 11.38 7.96
CA PHE A 202 -2.00 11.05 6.63
C PHE A 202 -0.87 11.98 6.22
N GLU A 203 0.28 11.40 5.89
CA GLU A 203 1.45 12.11 5.37
C GLU A 203 1.92 11.45 4.08
N THR A 204 2.24 12.26 3.07
CA THR A 204 2.78 11.80 1.80
C THR A 204 3.74 12.81 1.18
N GLU A 205 4.76 12.30 0.49
CA GLU A 205 5.59 13.01 -0.48
C GLU A 205 5.67 12.14 -1.75
N TRP A 206 5.13 12.64 -2.86
CA TRP A 206 5.08 11.90 -4.12
C TRP A 206 5.38 12.76 -5.35
N TYR A 207 5.77 12.08 -6.42
CA TYR A 207 6.17 12.65 -7.69
C TYR A 207 5.63 11.82 -8.84
N TYR A 208 5.43 12.48 -9.98
CA TYR A 208 5.10 11.85 -11.24
C TYR A 208 6.03 12.38 -12.31
N GLY A 209 6.53 11.51 -13.18
CA GLY A 209 7.47 11.87 -14.24
C GLY A 209 7.33 11.00 -15.46
N VAL A 210 7.88 11.46 -16.58
CA VAL A 210 7.97 10.70 -17.82
C VAL A 210 9.20 9.79 -17.78
N GLY A 211 9.06 8.57 -18.29
CA GLY A 211 10.11 7.55 -18.33
C GLY A 211 10.04 6.56 -17.17
N ASP A 212 11.11 5.77 -17.03
CA ASP A 212 11.18 4.61 -16.13
C ASP A 212 11.87 4.93 -14.79
N ASP A 213 12.52 6.09 -14.69
CA ASP A 213 13.26 6.50 -13.52
C ASP A 213 12.34 7.12 -12.46
N ARG A 214 12.74 7.01 -11.18
CA ARG A 214 12.03 7.66 -10.07
C ARG A 214 12.17 9.19 -10.20
N PRO A 215 11.08 9.94 -10.45
CA PRO A 215 11.15 11.39 -10.51
C PRO A 215 11.38 11.99 -9.12
N ASN A 216 12.09 13.12 -9.08
CA ASN A 216 12.26 13.95 -7.88
C ASN A 216 11.64 15.36 -8.04
N VAL A 217 10.99 15.60 -9.17
CA VAL A 217 10.27 16.83 -9.53
C VAL A 217 9.03 16.45 -10.32
N LEU A 218 7.96 17.25 -10.19
CA LEU A 218 6.75 17.11 -11.01
C LEU A 218 6.76 18.19 -12.08
N ASN A 219 6.84 17.79 -13.34
CA ASN A 219 6.74 18.70 -14.48
C ASN A 219 5.43 18.46 -15.24
N VAL A 220 4.40 19.24 -14.93
CA VAL A 220 3.06 19.11 -15.54
C VAL A 220 3.11 19.26 -17.08
N ALA A 221 4.05 20.04 -17.62
CA ALA A 221 4.20 20.19 -19.06
C ALA A 221 4.68 18.89 -19.72
N ASP A 222 5.63 18.19 -19.11
CA ASP A 222 6.13 16.90 -19.61
C ASP A 222 5.03 15.83 -19.52
N LEU A 223 4.27 15.80 -18.42
CA LEU A 223 3.13 14.88 -18.27
C LEU A 223 2.03 15.15 -19.30
N THR A 224 1.77 16.42 -19.59
CA THR A 224 0.81 16.83 -20.64
C THR A 224 1.32 16.40 -22.02
N ALA A 225 2.61 16.58 -22.32
CA ALA A 225 3.21 16.14 -23.57
C ALA A 225 3.20 14.61 -23.73
N ALA A 226 3.34 13.87 -22.62
CA ALA A 226 3.17 12.42 -22.55
C ALA A 226 1.70 11.96 -22.57
N GLN A 227 0.74 12.89 -22.65
CA GLN A 227 -0.69 12.61 -22.64
C GLN A 227 -1.11 11.77 -21.43
N LEU A 228 -0.56 12.07 -20.25
CA LEU A 228 -0.90 11.37 -19.03
C LEU A 228 -2.33 11.67 -18.60
N ASP A 229 -3.17 10.64 -18.57
CA ASP A 229 -4.42 10.59 -17.84
C ASP A 229 -4.22 9.69 -16.59
N ALA A 230 -4.14 10.31 -15.40
CA ALA A 230 -4.00 9.62 -14.11
C ALA A 230 -4.43 10.52 -12.94
N ASN A 231 -4.83 9.91 -11.83
CA ASN A 231 -4.97 10.62 -10.55
C ASN A 231 -3.95 10.14 -9.51
N VAL A 232 -3.90 10.82 -8.38
CA VAL A 232 -3.22 10.34 -7.16
C VAL A 232 -4.19 10.51 -6.02
N ALA A 233 -4.56 9.42 -5.36
CA ALA A 233 -5.72 9.39 -4.48
C ALA A 233 -5.51 8.54 -3.22
N VAL A 234 -6.09 8.99 -2.12
CA VAL A 234 -6.53 8.10 -1.03
C VAL A 234 -7.88 7.51 -1.44
N ASP A 235 -8.07 6.23 -1.17
CA ASP A 235 -9.27 5.47 -1.50
C ASP A 235 -9.76 4.70 -0.27
N MET A 236 -11.02 4.86 0.09
CA MET A 236 -11.63 4.31 1.31
C MET A 236 -12.96 3.62 0.99
N PHE A 237 -13.16 2.42 1.53
CA PHE A 237 -14.43 1.71 1.41
C PHE A 237 -15.15 1.63 2.75
N LEU A 238 -16.46 1.91 2.71
CA LEU A 238 -17.31 2.00 3.89
C LEU A 238 -18.66 1.33 3.69
N ASP A 239 -19.17 0.76 4.78
CA ASP A 239 -20.51 0.17 4.82
C ASP A 239 -21.03 0.09 6.26
N SER A 240 -22.36 0.09 6.41
CA SER A 240 -23.05 -0.24 7.65
C SER A 240 -22.76 -1.65 8.16
N ASP A 241 -22.46 -2.59 7.24
CA ASP A 241 -21.99 -3.93 7.54
C ASP A 241 -20.45 -3.94 7.60
N PRO A 242 -19.84 -4.16 8.79
CA PRO A 242 -18.39 -4.15 8.93
C PRO A 242 -17.67 -5.15 8.03
N LYS A 243 -18.32 -6.24 7.61
CA LYS A 243 -17.72 -7.20 6.67
C LYS A 243 -17.65 -6.62 5.26
N LYS A 244 -18.72 -5.96 4.81
CA LYS A 244 -18.76 -5.33 3.48
C LYS A 244 -17.84 -4.13 3.40
N ALA A 245 -17.67 -3.39 4.49
CA ALA A 245 -16.73 -2.26 4.56
C ALA A 245 -15.27 -2.65 4.22
N THR A 246 -14.91 -3.93 4.40
CA THR A 246 -13.57 -4.45 4.08
C THR A 246 -13.44 -4.99 2.65
N ASP A 247 -14.52 -4.99 1.87
CA ASP A 247 -14.63 -5.56 0.52
C ASP A 247 -14.86 -4.43 -0.50
N THR A 248 -13.90 -4.24 -1.41
CA THR A 248 -13.91 -3.14 -2.40
C THR A 248 -15.00 -3.26 -3.45
N VAL A 249 -15.65 -4.42 -3.58
CA VAL A 249 -16.75 -4.67 -4.53
C VAL A 249 -18.11 -4.55 -3.85
N GLN A 250 -18.21 -5.01 -2.60
CA GLN A 250 -19.49 -5.08 -1.87
C GLN A 250 -19.79 -3.86 -1.01
N ALA A 251 -18.78 -3.07 -0.64
CA ALA A 251 -18.98 -1.87 0.17
C ALA A 251 -19.94 -0.90 -0.53
N LYS A 252 -20.90 -0.36 0.22
CA LYS A 252 -21.88 0.60 -0.31
C LYS A 252 -21.25 1.93 -0.74
N TYR A 253 -20.23 2.39 -0.02
CA TYR A 253 -19.60 3.68 -0.24
C TYR A 253 -18.12 3.54 -0.60
N GLU A 254 -17.69 4.36 -1.55
CA GLU A 254 -16.30 4.60 -1.90
C GLU A 254 -16.02 6.09 -1.70
N VAL A 255 -15.07 6.42 -0.84
CA VAL A 255 -14.70 7.80 -0.53
C VAL A 255 -13.25 8.01 -0.94
N MET A 256 -13.04 8.87 -1.93
CA MET A 256 -11.71 9.18 -2.45
C MET A 256 -11.28 10.59 -2.09
N ILE A 257 -9.97 10.79 -1.93
CA ILE A 257 -9.35 12.11 -1.76
C ILE A 257 -8.23 12.25 -2.79
N TRP A 258 -8.46 13.07 -3.82
CA TRP A 258 -7.53 13.28 -4.92
C TRP A 258 -6.57 14.44 -4.62
N LEU A 259 -5.29 14.10 -4.61
CA LEU A 259 -4.16 15.03 -4.49
C LEU A 259 -3.52 15.34 -5.86
N GLY A 260 -3.73 14.49 -6.86
CA GLY A 260 -3.29 14.68 -8.24
C GLY A 260 -4.41 14.38 -9.23
N GLN A 261 -4.54 15.20 -10.27
CA GLN A 261 -5.49 15.00 -11.37
C GLN A 261 -4.85 15.46 -12.68
N PHE A 262 -4.38 14.52 -13.49
CA PHE A 262 -3.67 14.80 -14.73
C PHE A 262 -4.49 14.36 -15.93
N GLY A 263 -4.49 15.20 -16.96
CA GLY A 263 -5.15 14.91 -18.23
C GLY A 263 -6.67 15.09 -18.22
N ALA A 264 -7.25 15.17 -19.42
CA ALA A 264 -8.65 15.54 -19.61
C ALA A 264 -9.62 14.37 -19.39
N SER A 265 -9.14 13.14 -19.48
CA SER A 265 -9.96 11.93 -19.27
C SER A 265 -10.07 11.56 -17.79
N THR A 266 -9.19 12.12 -16.94
CA THR A 266 -9.22 11.92 -15.49
C THR A 266 -10.27 12.82 -14.86
N GLN A 267 -11.50 12.30 -14.78
CA GLN A 267 -12.65 13.00 -14.22
C GLN A 267 -13.25 12.19 -13.08
N GLN A 268 -13.44 12.84 -11.94
CA GLN A 268 -14.13 12.26 -10.81
C GLN A 268 -15.62 12.05 -11.14
N ILE A 269 -16.20 11.01 -10.55
CA ILE A 269 -17.63 10.76 -10.63
C ILE A 269 -18.37 11.95 -10.00
N GLY A 270 -19.39 12.48 -10.69
CA GLY A 270 -20.15 13.64 -10.25
C GLY A 270 -19.67 14.99 -10.79
N LEU A 271 -18.60 15.04 -11.61
CA LEU A 271 -18.09 16.29 -12.17
C LEU A 271 -19.17 17.13 -12.91
N PRO A 272 -20.03 16.56 -13.78
CA PRO A 272 -21.08 17.33 -14.47
C PRO A 272 -22.12 17.96 -13.53
N GLN A 273 -22.33 17.41 -12.34
CA GLN A 273 -23.28 17.90 -11.33
C GLN A 273 -22.69 19.05 -10.52
N GLY A 274 -21.37 19.24 -10.56
CA GLY A 274 -20.65 20.25 -9.79
C GLY A 274 -20.37 19.80 -8.37
N ALA A 275 -19.59 20.62 -7.65
CA ALA A 275 -19.23 20.34 -6.27
C ALA A 275 -20.44 20.54 -5.35
N ILE A 276 -20.65 19.59 -4.43
CA ILE A 276 -21.77 19.59 -3.48
C ILE A 276 -21.38 20.11 -2.09
N ALA A 277 -20.08 20.14 -1.78
CA ALA A 277 -19.54 20.67 -0.54
C ALA A 277 -18.07 21.09 -0.71
N THR A 278 -17.56 21.87 0.23
CA THR A 278 -16.13 22.20 0.34
C THR A 278 -15.65 22.00 1.77
N GLN A 279 -14.39 21.60 1.93
CA GLN A 279 -13.74 21.42 3.22
C GLN A 279 -12.29 21.85 3.12
N VAL A 280 -11.77 22.53 4.15
CA VAL A 280 -10.36 22.92 4.21
C VAL A 280 -9.64 22.01 5.20
N VAL A 281 -8.54 21.40 4.76
CA VAL A 281 -7.66 20.57 5.61
C VAL A 281 -6.22 21.02 5.37
N ASN A 282 -5.54 21.41 6.44
CA ASN A 282 -4.17 21.93 6.43
C ASN A 282 -3.89 22.95 5.31
N GLY A 283 -4.77 23.95 5.17
CA GLY A 283 -4.66 25.00 4.16
C GLY A 283 -4.99 24.59 2.72
N THR A 284 -5.25 23.31 2.46
CA THR A 284 -5.72 22.82 1.16
C THR A 284 -7.24 22.78 1.15
N THR A 285 -7.87 23.44 0.17
CA THR A 285 -9.31 23.38 -0.05
C THR A 285 -9.63 22.15 -0.90
N PHE A 286 -10.60 21.36 -0.45
CA PHE A 286 -11.15 20.23 -1.17
C PHE A 286 -12.59 20.52 -1.58
N SER A 287 -12.94 20.12 -2.81
CA SER A 287 -14.30 20.17 -3.33
C SER A 287 -14.86 18.76 -3.46
N LEU A 288 -16.04 18.51 -2.90
CA LEU A 288 -16.69 17.20 -2.92
C LEU A 288 -17.54 17.03 -4.16
N TYR A 289 -17.38 15.92 -4.86
CA TYR A 289 -18.22 15.46 -5.95
C TYR A 289 -18.85 14.13 -5.58
N SER A 290 -20.02 13.83 -6.11
CA SER A 290 -20.74 12.59 -5.77
C SER A 290 -21.48 12.01 -6.97
N GLY A 291 -21.51 10.68 -7.04
CA GLY A 291 -22.34 9.94 -7.98
C GLY A 291 -22.28 8.43 -7.70
N VAL A 292 -22.57 7.62 -8.72
CA VAL A 292 -22.66 6.16 -8.58
C VAL A 292 -21.78 5.51 -9.63
N ASN A 293 -20.95 4.54 -9.23
CA ASN A 293 -20.08 3.80 -10.15
C ASN A 293 -20.81 2.63 -10.83
N GLY A 294 -20.11 1.91 -11.71
CA GLY A 294 -20.68 0.77 -12.44
C GLY A 294 -21.09 -0.42 -11.58
N LEU A 295 -20.62 -0.49 -10.32
CA LEU A 295 -20.99 -1.50 -9.33
C LEU A 295 -22.18 -1.09 -8.46
N GLY A 296 -22.72 0.12 -8.65
CA GLY A 296 -23.82 0.65 -7.86
C GLY A 296 -23.39 1.21 -6.50
N GLN A 297 -22.08 1.39 -6.26
CA GLN A 297 -21.55 2.01 -5.06
C GLN A 297 -21.70 3.53 -5.17
N SER A 298 -22.00 4.19 -4.06
CA SER A 298 -22.02 5.65 -3.97
C SER A 298 -20.59 6.15 -3.81
N VAL A 299 -20.09 6.84 -4.84
CA VAL A 299 -18.72 7.36 -4.88
C VAL A 299 -18.71 8.83 -4.52
N LEU A 300 -17.90 9.19 -3.54
CA LEU A 300 -17.71 10.55 -3.06
C LEU A 300 -16.24 10.92 -3.18
N THR A 301 -15.93 11.90 -4.01
CA THR A 301 -14.55 12.28 -4.30
C THR A 301 -14.27 13.71 -3.87
N TRP A 302 -13.39 13.87 -2.89
CA TRP A 302 -12.79 15.15 -2.52
C TRP A 302 -11.62 15.44 -3.46
N VAL A 303 -11.72 16.51 -4.26
CA VAL A 303 -10.64 16.93 -5.16
C VAL A 303 -9.96 18.18 -4.59
N ALA A 304 -8.64 18.11 -4.38
CA ALA A 304 -7.86 19.26 -3.94
C ALA A 304 -7.89 20.38 -4.98
N SER A 305 -7.97 21.63 -4.53
CA SER A 305 -8.05 22.81 -5.42
C SER A 305 -6.87 22.95 -6.39
N ASN A 306 -5.70 22.40 -6.04
CA ASN A 306 -4.51 22.37 -6.88
C ASN A 306 -4.16 20.95 -7.37
N ALA A 307 -5.13 20.03 -7.45
CA ALA A 307 -4.88 18.65 -7.92
C ALA A 307 -4.27 18.60 -9.33
N ALA A 308 -4.63 19.53 -10.22
CA ALA A 308 -4.04 19.63 -11.56
C ALA A 308 -2.55 20.00 -11.55
N GLY A 309 -2.09 20.73 -10.52
CA GLY A 309 -0.68 21.04 -10.28
C GLY A 309 0.03 20.00 -9.42
N GLY A 310 -0.69 19.03 -8.85
CA GLY A 310 -0.20 18.03 -7.90
C GLY A 310 0.04 18.59 -6.49
N VAL A 311 -0.69 18.09 -5.50
CA VAL A 311 -0.40 18.31 -4.08
C VAL A 311 0.61 17.24 -3.63
N GLN A 312 1.88 17.51 -3.95
CA GLN A 312 2.97 16.54 -3.82
C GLN A 312 3.35 16.21 -2.37
N THR A 313 3.31 17.22 -1.50
CA THR A 313 3.60 17.10 -0.08
C THR A 313 2.35 17.46 0.69
N PHE A 314 1.86 16.54 1.51
CA PHE A 314 0.68 16.75 2.31
C PHE A 314 0.81 15.98 3.61
N ASN A 315 0.60 16.65 4.74
CA ASN A 315 0.66 16.06 6.08
C ASN A 315 -0.48 16.66 6.89
N ALA A 316 -1.53 15.89 7.17
CA ALA A 316 -2.69 16.37 7.88
C ALA A 316 -3.53 15.23 8.47
N ASP A 317 -4.43 15.59 9.39
CA ASP A 317 -5.58 14.77 9.73
C ASP A 317 -6.65 14.91 8.63
N ILE A 318 -6.93 13.82 7.91
CA ILE A 318 -7.97 13.76 6.86
C ILE A 318 -9.32 13.29 7.39
N GLY A 319 -9.44 12.97 8.69
CA GLY A 319 -10.69 12.57 9.34
C GLY A 319 -11.88 13.50 9.07
N PRO A 320 -11.72 14.85 9.06
CA PRO A 320 -12.81 15.76 8.72
C PRO A 320 -13.43 15.55 7.34
N LEU A 321 -12.67 15.05 6.35
CA LEU A 321 -13.17 14.73 5.01
C LEU A 321 -14.07 13.49 5.02
N LEU A 322 -13.94 12.62 6.01
CA LEU A 322 -14.79 11.45 6.18
C LEU A 322 -16.03 11.76 7.03
N GLN A 323 -15.83 12.40 8.18
CA GLN A 323 -16.91 12.70 9.13
C GLN A 323 -17.92 13.71 8.57
N GLY A 324 -17.49 14.60 7.68
CA GLY A 324 -18.32 15.63 7.03
C GLY A 324 -19.32 15.11 5.99
N LEU A 325 -19.41 13.79 5.74
CA LEU A 325 -20.22 13.22 4.66
C LEU A 325 -21.68 12.92 5.04
N THR A 326 -22.01 12.95 6.32
CA THR A 326 -23.37 12.66 6.80
C THR A 326 -24.37 13.67 6.20
N GLY A 327 -25.38 13.16 5.49
CA GLY A 327 -26.40 13.99 4.84
C GLY A 327 -26.03 14.48 3.44
N LEU A 328 -24.84 14.18 2.93
CA LEU A 328 -24.38 14.53 1.57
C LEU A 328 -24.47 13.35 0.58
N GLY A 329 -25.27 12.33 0.92
CA GLY A 329 -25.33 11.08 0.17
C GLY A 329 -24.19 10.10 0.47
N GLY A 330 -23.29 10.44 1.40
CA GLY A 330 -22.20 9.58 1.84
C GLY A 330 -22.53 8.72 3.07
N PRO A 331 -21.51 8.10 3.67
CA PRO A 331 -21.66 7.35 4.91
C PRO A 331 -22.05 8.27 6.08
N THR A 332 -22.70 7.67 7.07
CA THR A 332 -23.03 8.26 8.36
C THR A 332 -21.96 7.90 9.38
N VAL A 333 -21.91 8.63 10.51
CA VAL A 333 -20.96 8.32 11.59
C VAL A 333 -21.11 6.91 12.19
N ASN A 334 -22.22 6.21 11.95
CA ASN A 334 -22.46 4.85 12.43
C ASN A 334 -22.04 3.76 11.41
N ASP A 335 -21.61 4.16 10.21
CA ASP A 335 -21.04 3.22 9.24
C ASP A 335 -19.58 2.90 9.60
N TYR A 336 -19.06 1.81 9.03
CA TYR A 336 -17.71 1.33 9.30
C TYR A 336 -16.76 1.72 8.16
N LEU A 337 -15.59 2.24 8.53
CA LEU A 337 -14.41 2.30 7.67
C LEU A 337 -13.69 0.95 7.74
N GLY A 338 -13.60 0.24 6.62
CA GLY A 338 -12.96 -1.08 6.56
C GLY A 338 -11.75 -1.18 5.64
N TYR A 339 -11.50 -0.15 4.84
CA TYR A 339 -10.38 -0.11 3.89
C TYR A 339 -9.90 1.33 3.75
N ILE A 340 -8.58 1.51 3.75
CA ILE A 340 -7.94 2.75 3.28
C ILE A 340 -6.66 2.41 2.53
N ALA A 341 -6.48 3.02 1.37
CA ALA A 341 -5.26 2.89 0.57
C ALA A 341 -4.86 4.22 -0.07
N PHE A 342 -3.58 4.38 -0.40
CA PHE A 342 -3.05 5.52 -1.13
C PHE A 342 -2.31 5.04 -2.38
N GLY A 343 -2.65 5.60 -3.54
CA GLY A 343 -2.12 5.14 -4.81
C GLY A 343 -2.41 6.09 -5.96
N SER A 344 -2.34 5.55 -7.17
CA SER A 344 -2.61 6.29 -8.40
C SER A 344 -3.43 5.42 -9.35
N GLU A 345 -4.54 5.93 -9.88
CA GLU A 345 -5.26 5.25 -10.96
C GLU A 345 -4.56 5.49 -12.29
N ALA A 346 -4.23 4.39 -12.97
CA ALA A 346 -3.60 4.39 -14.28
C ALA A 346 -4.68 4.30 -15.37
N LEU A 347 -4.96 5.42 -16.05
CA LEU A 347 -5.91 5.45 -17.17
C LEU A 347 -5.15 5.27 -18.48
N ASP A 348 -4.42 6.28 -18.95
CA ASP A 348 -3.63 6.17 -20.18
C ASP A 348 -2.42 7.09 -20.25
N SER A 349 -1.45 6.71 -21.09
CA SER A 349 -0.29 7.53 -21.42
C SER A 349 0.29 7.16 -22.78
N ALA A 350 0.81 8.15 -23.51
CA ALA A 350 1.47 7.94 -24.80
C ALA A 350 2.90 7.37 -24.67
N SER A 351 3.49 7.45 -23.48
CA SER A 351 4.81 6.94 -23.16
C SER A 351 4.84 6.34 -21.76
N ASN A 352 5.92 5.63 -21.43
CA ASN A 352 6.17 5.23 -20.04
C ASN A 352 6.17 6.46 -19.13
N VAL A 353 5.54 6.30 -17.98
CA VAL A 353 5.49 7.28 -16.92
C VAL A 353 5.71 6.56 -15.59
N THR A 354 6.29 7.27 -14.63
CA THR A 354 6.59 6.75 -13.31
C THR A 354 5.96 7.60 -12.22
N PHE A 355 5.12 6.98 -11.39
CA PHE A 355 4.72 7.52 -10.10
C PHE A 355 5.69 7.02 -9.04
N TYR A 356 6.18 7.92 -8.20
CA TYR A 356 7.09 7.61 -7.11
C TYR A 356 6.58 8.22 -5.82
N ASN A 357 6.37 7.39 -4.81
CA ASN A 357 6.02 7.81 -3.47
C ASN A 357 7.23 7.60 -2.57
N LYS A 358 7.80 8.73 -2.16
CA LYS A 358 9.03 8.82 -1.37
C LYS A 358 8.72 8.76 0.12
N VAL A 359 7.64 9.41 0.55
CA VAL A 359 7.17 9.37 1.93
C VAL A 359 5.71 8.96 1.91
N LEU A 360 5.35 8.03 2.79
CA LEU A 360 3.97 7.73 3.11
C LEU A 360 3.89 7.33 4.57
N SER A 361 2.96 7.91 5.30
CA SER A 361 2.54 7.45 6.62
C SER A 361 1.03 7.55 6.73
N MET A 362 0.40 6.49 7.23
CA MET A 362 -1.04 6.42 7.46
C MET A 362 -1.32 5.85 8.84
N ASP A 363 -2.18 6.50 9.59
CA ASP A 363 -2.60 6.05 10.92
C ASP A 363 -4.06 6.42 11.17
N VAL A 364 -4.84 5.45 11.64
CA VAL A 364 -6.23 5.66 12.05
C VAL A 364 -6.28 5.52 13.56
N VAL A 365 -6.58 6.64 14.23
CA VAL A 365 -6.61 6.74 15.67
C VAL A 365 -8.06 6.58 16.14
N SER A 366 -8.28 5.64 17.05
CA SER A 366 -9.57 5.45 17.73
C SER A 366 -9.69 6.38 18.92
#